data_AF-A0A955FQ35-F1
#
_entry.id   AF-A0A955FQ35-F1
#
_cell.length_a   1.000
_cell.length_b   1.000
_cell.length_c   1.000
_cell.angle_alpha   90.00
_cell.angle_beta   90.00
_cell.angle_gamma   90.00
#
_symmetry.space_group_name_H-M   'P 1'
#
loop_
_entity.id
_entity.type
_entity.pdbx_description
1 polymer ?
#
loop_
_entity_poly.entity_id
_entity_poly.type
_entity_poly.pdbx_seq_one_letter_code
_entity_poly.pdbx_strand_id
1 'polypeptide(L)'
;MKTTVVPAQITSVEDRIAGNLSFKQLILMITPVFVSTALFILLPPFTKYQLYKVIISVTFALLCFTLALRVKGKLVIEWIIMLSHYNLRPRFYVFNKNSGSSRSITPKPKKQIVDKEVKESKSPLLPKLAFTTGEILNFENALGNPNADLHFIRSKKGGLRVHIKKVK
;
A
#
# COMPACT_ATOMS: atom_id res chain seq x y z
N MET A 1 55.48 -32.41 -1.85
CA MET A 1 54.55 -31.81 -2.84
C MET A 1 54.68 -30.30 -2.76
N LYS A 2 55.08 -29.61 -3.84
CA LYS A 2 55.11 -28.15 -3.88
C LYS A 2 53.71 -27.66 -4.25
N THR A 3 52.95 -27.16 -3.28
CA THR A 3 51.68 -26.48 -3.55
C THR A 3 51.99 -25.04 -3.94
N THR A 4 51.75 -24.71 -5.20
CA THR A 4 51.89 -23.33 -5.69
C THR A 4 50.67 -22.55 -5.23
N VAL A 5 50.84 -21.69 -4.24
CA VAL A 5 49.77 -20.78 -3.78
C VAL A 5 49.62 -19.70 -4.84
N VAL A 6 48.63 -19.83 -5.70
CA VAL A 6 48.29 -18.81 -6.69
C VAL A 6 47.77 -17.58 -5.93
N PRO A 7 48.31 -16.38 -6.17
CA PRO A 7 47.88 -15.18 -5.47
C PRO A 7 46.40 -14.93 -5.75
N ALA A 8 45.63 -14.65 -4.68
CA ALA A 8 44.18 -14.43 -4.74
C ALA A 8 43.75 -13.32 -5.71
N GLN A 9 44.68 -12.46 -6.12
CA GLN A 9 44.44 -11.40 -7.10
C GLN A 9 44.19 -11.94 -8.52
N ILE A 10 44.84 -13.04 -8.93
CA ILE A 10 44.65 -13.63 -10.26
C ILE A 10 43.28 -14.31 -10.33
N THR A 11 42.92 -15.08 -9.30
CA THR A 11 41.58 -15.70 -9.20
C THR A 11 40.46 -14.67 -9.11
N SER A 12 40.70 -13.50 -8.49
CA SER A 12 39.71 -12.42 -8.41
C SER A 12 39.40 -11.76 -9.77
N VAL A 13 40.38 -11.66 -10.67
CA VAL A 13 40.17 -11.08 -12.01
C VAL A 13 39.41 -12.07 -12.91
N GLU A 14 39.76 -13.35 -12.83
CA GLU A 14 39.08 -14.42 -13.58
C GLU A 14 37.62 -14.58 -13.13
N ASP A 15 37.36 -14.55 -11.82
CA ASP A 15 36.01 -14.65 -11.27
C ASP A 15 35.15 -13.41 -11.58
N ARG A 16 35.75 -12.22 -11.66
CA ARG A 16 35.05 -10.99 -12.09
C ARG A 16 34.59 -11.04 -13.54
N ILE A 17 35.29 -11.79 -14.40
CA ILE A 17 34.93 -11.97 -15.82
C ILE A 17 33.88 -13.06 -15.97
N ALA A 18 33.97 -14.15 -15.20
CA ALA A 18 33.02 -15.26 -15.24
C ALA A 18 31.70 -14.97 -14.50
N GLY A 19 31.71 -14.09 -13.49
CA GLY A 19 30.62 -13.96 -12.51
C GLY A 19 29.95 -12.59 -12.46
N ASN A 20 29.43 -12.05 -13.59
CA ASN A 20 28.65 -10.80 -13.57
C ASN A 20 27.12 -11.02 -13.56
N LEU A 21 26.65 -12.23 -13.24
CA LEU A 21 25.23 -12.55 -13.12
C LEU A 21 24.82 -12.52 -11.65
N SER A 22 23.95 -11.57 -11.29
CA SER A 22 23.42 -11.50 -9.92
C SER A 22 22.44 -12.64 -9.67
N PHE A 23 22.41 -13.19 -8.46
CA PHE A 23 21.43 -14.22 -8.08
C PHE A 23 19.98 -13.78 -8.34
N LYS A 24 19.64 -12.51 -8.08
CA LYS A 24 18.33 -11.94 -8.41
C LYS A 24 18.02 -11.98 -9.90
N GLN A 25 19.03 -11.74 -10.74
CA GLN A 25 18.91 -11.78 -12.20
C GLN A 25 18.65 -13.21 -12.67
N LEU A 26 19.34 -14.20 -12.09
CA LEU A 26 19.15 -15.61 -12.38
C LEU A 26 17.73 -16.08 -12.04
N ILE A 27 17.23 -15.72 -10.84
CA ILE A 27 15.83 -16.00 -10.46
C ILE A 27 14.85 -15.35 -11.44
N LEU A 28 15.09 -14.10 -11.82
CA LEU A 28 14.21 -13.39 -12.73
C LEU A 28 14.19 -14.04 -14.13
N MET A 29 15.33 -14.54 -14.61
CA MET A 29 15.42 -15.25 -15.89
C MET A 29 14.77 -16.64 -15.87
N ILE A 30 14.71 -17.31 -14.70
CA ILE A 30 14.06 -18.64 -14.58
C ILE A 30 12.55 -18.54 -14.37
N THR A 31 12.09 -17.46 -13.75
CA THR A 31 10.67 -17.17 -13.47
C THR A 31 9.73 -17.40 -14.67
N PRO A 32 10.01 -16.91 -15.90
CA PRO A 32 9.09 -17.08 -17.01
C PRO A 32 8.89 -18.55 -17.41
N VAL A 33 9.83 -19.45 -17.17
CA VAL A 33 9.65 -20.88 -17.46
C VAL A 33 8.57 -21.47 -16.54
N PHE A 34 8.68 -21.21 -15.24
CA PHE A 34 7.74 -21.73 -14.25
C PHE A 34 6.36 -21.09 -14.39
N VAL A 35 6.31 -19.76 -14.54
CA VAL A 35 5.04 -19.03 -14.67
C VAL A 35 4.34 -19.36 -15.98
N SER A 36 5.09 -19.53 -17.08
CA SER A 36 4.48 -19.92 -18.37
C SER A 36 3.92 -21.34 -18.32
N THR A 37 4.60 -22.26 -17.63
CA THR A 37 4.10 -23.62 -17.42
C THR A 37 2.82 -23.61 -16.59
N ALA A 38 2.80 -22.82 -15.51
CA ALA A 38 1.61 -22.65 -14.68
C ALA A 38 0.45 -22.02 -15.47
N LEU A 39 0.70 -20.97 -16.25
CA LEU A 39 -0.27 -20.35 -17.15
C LEU A 39 -0.81 -21.37 -18.17
N PHE A 40 0.05 -22.19 -18.76
CA PHE A 40 -0.37 -23.17 -19.76
C PHE A 40 -1.37 -24.19 -19.20
N ILE A 41 -1.14 -24.65 -17.95
CA ILE A 41 -1.99 -25.59 -17.24
C ILE A 41 -3.28 -24.91 -16.77
N LEU A 42 -3.21 -23.68 -16.27
CA LEU A 42 -4.34 -22.99 -15.63
C LEU A 42 -5.29 -22.32 -16.63
N LEU A 43 -4.82 -21.92 -17.82
CA LEU A 43 -5.69 -21.28 -18.81
C LEU A 43 -6.54 -22.32 -19.57
N PRO A 44 -7.88 -22.12 -19.65
CA PRO A 44 -8.75 -22.95 -20.47
C PRO A 44 -8.54 -22.62 -21.96
N PRO A 45 -8.52 -23.61 -22.90
CA PRO A 45 -8.75 -25.04 -22.70
C PRO A 45 -7.56 -25.72 -22.03
N PHE A 46 -7.81 -26.46 -20.97
CA PHE A 46 -6.75 -27.10 -20.18
C PHE A 46 -5.94 -28.07 -21.06
N THR A 47 -4.62 -28.04 -20.89
CA THR A 47 -3.61 -28.92 -21.52
C THR A 47 -3.57 -28.97 -23.06
N LYS A 48 -4.50 -28.31 -23.76
CA LYS A 48 -4.47 -28.17 -25.21
C LYS A 48 -3.56 -27.04 -25.64
N TYR A 49 -2.80 -27.28 -26.70
CA TYR A 49 -1.99 -26.26 -27.37
C TYR A 49 -2.90 -25.25 -28.07
N GLN A 50 -2.70 -23.98 -27.77
CA GLN A 50 -3.43 -22.86 -28.36
C GLN A 50 -2.48 -21.67 -28.51
N LEU A 51 -2.57 -20.97 -29.65
CA LEU A 51 -1.65 -19.89 -29.99
C LEU A 51 -1.66 -18.74 -28.99
N TYR A 52 -2.83 -18.34 -28.50
CA TYR A 52 -2.93 -17.22 -27.55
C TYR A 52 -2.17 -17.49 -26.24
N LYS A 53 -2.11 -18.75 -25.76
CA LYS A 53 -1.33 -19.12 -24.57
C LYS A 53 0.17 -18.90 -24.79
N VAL A 54 0.65 -19.26 -25.98
CA VAL A 54 2.05 -19.10 -26.37
C VAL A 54 2.38 -17.62 -26.53
N ILE A 55 1.49 -16.82 -27.11
CA ILE A 55 1.69 -15.38 -27.24
C ILE A 55 1.80 -14.72 -25.85
N ILE A 56 0.93 -15.09 -24.91
CA ILE A 56 0.98 -14.60 -23.53
C ILE A 56 2.28 -15.00 -22.85
N SER A 57 2.71 -16.27 -22.98
CA SER A 57 3.94 -16.74 -22.34
C SER A 57 5.20 -16.08 -22.92
N VAL A 58 5.27 -15.92 -24.24
CA VAL A 58 6.40 -15.24 -24.91
C VAL A 58 6.46 -13.77 -24.52
N THR A 59 5.31 -13.08 -24.50
CA THR A 59 5.24 -11.68 -24.07
C THR A 59 5.69 -11.53 -22.61
N PHE A 60 5.25 -12.44 -21.74
CA PHE A 60 5.68 -12.45 -20.33
C PHE A 60 7.18 -12.74 -20.19
N ALA A 61 7.72 -13.67 -20.99
CA ALA A 61 9.14 -13.98 -21.00
C ALA A 61 9.98 -12.76 -21.42
N LEU A 62 9.60 -12.08 -22.52
CA LEU A 62 10.24 -10.84 -22.96
C LEU A 62 10.20 -9.75 -21.88
N LEU A 63 9.07 -9.61 -21.19
CA LEU A 63 8.96 -8.66 -20.08
C LEU A 63 9.91 -9.02 -18.93
N CYS A 64 10.05 -10.31 -18.59
CA CYS A 64 11.00 -10.75 -17.58
C CYS A 64 12.46 -10.48 -17.98
N PHE A 65 12.82 -10.74 -19.24
CA PHE A 65 14.15 -10.46 -19.76
C PHE A 65 14.50 -8.96 -19.77
N THR A 66 13.55 -8.10 -20.15
CA THR A 66 13.77 -6.65 -20.10
C THR A 66 13.97 -6.15 -18.67
N LEU A 67 13.23 -6.69 -17.68
CA LEU A 67 13.44 -6.37 -16.27
C LEU A 67 14.79 -6.89 -15.72
N ALA A 68 15.32 -7.97 -16.29
CA ALA A 68 16.59 -8.58 -15.91
C ALA A 68 17.81 -7.82 -16.45
N LEU A 69 17.61 -6.87 -17.37
CA LEU A 69 18.69 -6.03 -17.87
C LEU A 69 19.30 -5.20 -16.74
N ARG A 70 20.62 -5.09 -16.78
CA ARG A 70 21.38 -4.30 -15.82
C ARG A 70 21.75 -2.96 -16.44
N VAL A 71 21.21 -1.88 -15.87
CA VAL A 71 21.50 -0.51 -16.29
C VAL A 71 22.26 0.21 -15.18
N LYS A 72 23.47 0.71 -15.48
CA LYS A 72 24.34 1.42 -14.52
C LYS A 72 24.61 0.62 -13.22
N GLY A 73 24.80 -0.70 -13.34
CA GLY A 73 25.12 -1.60 -12.22
C GLY A 73 23.93 -2.12 -11.41
N LYS A 74 22.72 -1.59 -11.62
CA LYS A 74 21.47 -2.04 -10.97
C LYS A 74 20.53 -2.70 -11.97
N LEU A 75 19.68 -3.61 -11.49
CA LEU A 75 18.66 -4.25 -12.33
C LEU A 75 17.51 -3.27 -12.60
N VAL A 76 16.88 -3.34 -13.78
CA VAL A 76 15.72 -2.48 -14.12
C VAL A 76 14.58 -2.68 -13.10
N ILE A 77 14.37 -3.90 -12.62
CA ILE A 77 13.37 -4.16 -11.56
C ILE A 77 13.61 -3.34 -10.30
N GLU A 78 14.87 -3.10 -9.91
CA GLU A 78 15.20 -2.30 -8.72
C GLU A 78 14.88 -0.81 -8.93
N TRP A 79 15.05 -0.32 -10.16
CA TRP A 79 14.63 1.04 -10.53
C TRP A 79 13.11 1.19 -10.46
N ILE A 80 12.35 0.21 -10.96
CA ILE A 80 10.88 0.22 -10.89
C ILE A 80 10.41 0.18 -9.45
N ILE A 81 11.01 -0.66 -8.61
CA ILE A 81 10.67 -0.75 -7.18
C ILE A 81 10.91 0.60 -6.49
N MET A 82 12.05 1.25 -6.75
CA MET A 82 12.35 2.56 -6.18
C MET A 82 11.32 3.61 -6.62
N LEU A 83 10.98 3.65 -7.91
CA LEU A 83 9.99 4.58 -8.45
C LEU A 83 8.59 4.33 -7.86
N SER A 84 8.21 3.07 -7.70
CA SER A 84 6.93 2.66 -7.09
C SER A 84 6.84 3.12 -5.63
N HIS A 85 7.87 2.87 -4.82
CA HIS A 85 7.90 3.34 -3.43
C HIS A 85 7.84 4.86 -3.33
N TYR A 86 8.50 5.56 -4.26
CA TYR A 86 8.46 7.00 -4.32
C TYR A 86 7.05 7.53 -4.63
N ASN A 87 6.33 6.90 -5.56
CA ASN A 87 4.98 7.31 -5.95
C ASN A 87 3.91 6.93 -4.91
N LEU A 88 4.06 5.77 -4.26
CA LEU A 88 3.17 5.30 -3.19
C LEU A 88 3.35 6.07 -1.88
N ARG A 89 4.35 6.94 -1.79
CA ARG A 89 4.59 7.72 -0.57
C ARG A 89 3.38 8.61 -0.26
N PRO A 90 2.75 8.47 0.93
CA PRO A 90 1.63 9.32 1.30
C PRO A 90 2.09 10.78 1.37
N ARG A 91 1.48 11.63 0.52
CA ARG A 91 1.77 13.07 0.48
C ARG A 91 1.08 13.85 1.59
N PHE A 92 -0.08 13.35 2.04
CA PHE A 92 -0.89 14.00 3.04
C PHE A 92 -0.83 13.22 4.34
N TYR A 93 -0.32 13.86 5.38
CA TYR A 93 -0.42 13.36 6.73
C TYR A 93 -1.71 13.87 7.36
N VAL A 94 -2.76 13.05 7.37
CA VAL A 94 -4.01 13.39 8.07
C VAL A 94 -3.85 13.03 9.54
N PHE A 95 -3.53 14.04 10.35
CA PHE A 95 -3.42 13.86 11.80
C PHE A 95 -4.81 13.71 12.42
N ASN A 96 -5.16 12.48 12.81
CA ASN A 96 -6.39 12.21 13.54
C ASN A 96 -6.13 12.18 15.06
N LYS A 97 -6.63 13.18 15.79
CA LYS A 97 -6.53 13.28 17.26
C LYS A 97 -7.23 12.15 18.02
N ASN A 98 -8.16 11.46 17.35
CA ASN A 98 -8.88 10.31 17.89
C ASN A 98 -8.22 8.97 17.49
N SER A 99 -7.08 9.00 16.78
CA SER A 99 -6.33 7.77 16.49
C SER A 99 -5.69 7.21 17.76
N GLY A 100 -5.89 5.91 17.99
CA GLY A 100 -5.30 5.18 19.12
C GLY A 100 -3.87 4.69 18.87
N SER A 101 -3.32 4.87 17.67
CA SER A 101 -2.08 4.23 17.20
C SER A 101 -0.83 4.56 18.00
N SER A 102 -0.78 5.74 18.65
CA SER A 102 0.34 6.15 19.51
C SER A 102 -0.06 6.29 20.98
N ARG A 103 -1.27 5.85 21.35
CA ARG A 103 -1.69 5.85 22.76
C ARG A 103 -1.25 4.54 23.39
N SER A 104 -0.43 4.63 24.44
CA SER A 104 -0.25 3.52 25.37
C SER A 104 -1.58 3.29 26.10
N ILE A 105 -2.42 2.39 25.57
CA ILE A 105 -3.63 1.95 26.26
C ILE A 105 -3.15 1.13 27.44
N THR A 106 -3.07 1.74 28.62
CA THR A 106 -2.93 0.98 29.87
C THR A 106 -4.15 0.07 29.95
N PRO A 107 -3.97 -1.26 30.06
CA PRO A 107 -5.10 -2.16 30.22
C PRO A 107 -5.88 -1.68 31.46
N LYS A 108 -7.16 -1.31 31.26
CA LYS A 108 -8.02 -0.98 32.39
C LYS A 108 -7.97 -2.18 33.34
N PRO A 109 -7.71 -1.99 34.64
CA PRO A 109 -7.76 -3.10 35.58
C PRO A 109 -9.12 -3.77 35.42
N LYS A 110 -9.14 -5.09 35.20
CA LYS A 110 -10.38 -5.86 35.17
C LYS A 110 -11.10 -5.53 36.47
N LYS A 111 -12.18 -4.75 36.39
CA LYS A 111 -13.12 -4.64 37.49
C LYS A 111 -13.57 -6.08 37.73
N GLN A 112 -13.17 -6.65 38.86
CA GLN A 112 -13.87 -7.80 39.40
C GLN A 112 -15.34 -7.40 39.41
N ILE A 113 -16.13 -8.17 38.68
CA ILE A 113 -17.58 -8.07 38.71
C ILE A 113 -17.95 -8.49 40.12
N VAL A 114 -18.05 -7.50 41.01
CA VAL A 114 -18.85 -7.66 42.21
C VAL A 114 -20.26 -7.39 41.72
N ASP A 115 -21.08 -8.45 41.73
CA ASP A 115 -22.51 -8.38 41.50
C ASP A 115 -23.13 -7.47 42.56
N LYS A 116 -23.10 -6.17 42.29
CA LYS A 116 -24.07 -5.24 42.84
C LYS A 116 -25.08 -5.05 41.74
N GLU A 117 -26.33 -5.40 42.04
CA GLU A 117 -27.50 -4.94 41.30
C GLU A 117 -27.48 -3.41 41.26
N VAL A 118 -26.80 -2.86 40.28
CA VAL A 118 -26.90 -1.44 39.93
C VAL A 118 -28.08 -1.37 39.00
N LYS A 119 -29.23 -0.93 39.52
CA LYS A 119 -30.36 -0.47 38.72
C LYS A 119 -29.82 0.39 37.58
N GLU A 120 -30.08 -0.03 36.35
CA GLU A 120 -29.70 0.70 35.14
C GLU A 120 -30.27 2.13 35.21
N SER A 121 -29.40 3.08 35.57
CA SER A 121 -29.65 4.47 35.22
C SER A 121 -29.38 4.56 33.72
N LYS A 122 -30.47 4.56 32.94
CA LYS A 122 -30.44 4.81 31.50
C LYS A 122 -29.74 6.14 31.25
N SER A 123 -28.46 6.10 30.91
CA SER A 123 -27.79 7.24 30.30
C SER A 123 -28.58 7.62 29.04
N PRO A 124 -28.93 8.90 28.81
CA PRO A 124 -29.65 9.29 27.61
C PRO A 124 -28.84 8.85 26.40
N LEU A 125 -29.42 7.95 25.59
CA LEU A 125 -28.88 7.57 24.29
C LEU A 125 -28.79 8.86 23.47
N LEU A 126 -27.57 9.38 23.29
CA LEU A 126 -27.35 10.40 22.30
C LEU A 126 -27.84 9.83 20.97
N PRO A 127 -28.74 10.54 20.25
CA PRO A 127 -29.27 10.03 19.00
C PRO A 127 -28.08 9.77 18.07
N LYS A 128 -27.95 8.52 17.63
CA LYS A 128 -27.03 8.16 16.56
C LYS A 128 -27.54 8.91 15.34
N LEU A 129 -26.90 10.03 15.02
CA LEU A 129 -27.20 10.83 13.84
C LEU A 129 -26.82 10.00 12.61
N ALA A 130 -27.74 9.14 12.19
CA ALA A 130 -27.68 8.40 10.95
C ALA A 130 -28.13 9.35 9.84
N PHE A 131 -27.22 10.25 9.44
CA PHE A 131 -27.48 11.13 8.31
C PHE A 131 -27.62 10.29 7.05
N THR A 132 -28.72 10.49 6.33
CA THR A 132 -28.94 9.82 5.03
C THR A 132 -28.07 10.49 3.96
N THR A 133 -27.57 9.73 2.97
CA THR A 133 -26.70 10.27 1.90
C THR A 133 -27.28 11.50 1.20
N GLY A 134 -28.60 11.58 1.07
CA GLY A 134 -29.30 12.76 0.52
C GLY A 134 -29.23 14.01 1.40
N GLU A 135 -29.19 13.86 2.73
CA GLU A 135 -29.02 14.97 3.66
C GLU A 135 -27.60 15.53 3.61
N ILE A 136 -26.62 14.65 3.41
CA ILE A 136 -25.21 15.02 3.21
C ILE A 136 -25.06 15.82 1.91
N LEU A 137 -25.67 15.36 0.81
CA LEU A 137 -25.67 16.06 -0.48
C LEU A 137 -26.37 17.43 -0.41
N ASN A 138 -27.49 17.53 0.29
CA ASN A 138 -28.18 18.81 0.48
C ASN A 138 -27.35 19.80 1.30
N PHE A 139 -26.64 19.29 2.31
CA PHE A 139 -25.73 20.11 3.11
C PHE A 139 -24.52 20.58 2.29
N GLU A 140 -23.92 19.70 1.49
CA GLU A 140 -22.81 20.03 0.59
C GLU A 140 -23.23 21.06 -0.47
N ASN A 141 -24.42 20.91 -1.05
CA ASN A 141 -24.99 21.90 -1.96
C ASN A 141 -25.26 23.25 -1.28
N ALA A 142 -25.66 23.26 0.00
CA ALA A 142 -25.85 24.49 0.77
C ALA A 142 -24.51 25.17 1.13
N LEU A 143 -23.45 24.39 1.33
CA LEU A 143 -22.07 24.87 1.56
C LEU A 143 -21.40 25.40 0.30
N GLY A 144 -21.64 24.74 -0.83
CA GLY A 144 -21.05 25.09 -2.13
C GLY A 144 -21.77 26.23 -2.84
N ASN A 145 -22.93 26.69 -2.33
CA ASN A 145 -23.66 27.79 -2.92
C ASN A 145 -22.95 29.12 -2.59
N PRO A 146 -22.44 29.86 -3.59
CA PRO A 146 -21.73 31.13 -3.36
C PRO A 146 -22.63 32.23 -2.74
N ASN A 147 -23.95 32.04 -2.75
CA ASN A 147 -24.92 32.96 -2.15
C ASN A 147 -25.26 32.63 -0.69
N ALA A 148 -24.70 31.56 -0.12
CA ALA A 148 -24.87 31.21 1.29
C ALA A 148 -23.88 31.98 2.17
N ASP A 149 -24.38 32.78 3.11
CA ASP A 149 -23.55 33.56 4.02
C ASP A 149 -23.10 32.67 5.20
N LEU A 150 -21.90 32.11 5.06
CA LEU A 150 -21.28 31.16 5.99
C LEU A 150 -20.12 31.80 6.75
N HIS A 151 -20.28 31.97 8.06
CA HIS A 151 -19.25 32.56 8.93
C HIS A 151 -18.77 31.59 9.99
N PHE A 152 -17.44 31.43 10.05
CA PHE A 152 -16.74 30.67 11.06
C PHE A 152 -16.07 31.62 12.05
N ILE A 153 -16.65 31.77 13.24
CA ILE A 153 -16.08 32.62 14.29
C ILE A 153 -15.44 31.74 15.35
N ARG A 154 -14.12 31.89 15.54
CA ARG A 154 -13.37 31.16 16.55
C ARG A 154 -13.34 31.95 17.87
N SER A 155 -13.78 31.31 18.95
CA SER A 155 -13.70 31.87 20.30
C SER A 155 -12.28 31.76 20.87
N LYS A 156 -11.89 32.71 21.73
CA LYS A 156 -10.60 32.72 22.45
C LYS A 156 -10.33 31.45 23.26
N LYS A 157 -11.38 30.72 23.68
CA LYS A 157 -11.29 29.43 24.39
C LYS A 157 -11.31 28.20 23.46
N GLY A 158 -11.16 28.39 22.14
CA GLY A 158 -11.07 27.30 21.18
C GLY A 158 -12.41 26.73 20.70
N GLY A 159 -13.55 27.30 21.11
CA GLY A 159 -14.87 26.94 20.56
C GLY A 159 -15.06 27.52 19.15
N LEU A 160 -15.72 26.77 18.27
CA LEU A 160 -16.09 27.21 16.92
C LEU A 160 -17.59 27.54 16.91
N ARG A 161 -17.95 28.79 16.61
CA ARG A 161 -19.34 29.18 16.33
C ARG A 161 -19.51 29.26 14.83
N VAL A 162 -20.52 28.55 14.33
CA VAL A 162 -20.87 28.51 12.90
C VAL A 162 -22.23 29.16 12.73
N HIS A 163 -22.32 30.15 11.85
CA HIS A 163 -23.57 30.79 11.46
C HIS A 163 -23.84 30.52 9.99
N ILE A 164 -25.04 30.02 9.69
CA ILE A 164 -25.51 29.77 8.31
C ILE A 164 -26.76 30.62 8.11
N LYS A 165 -26.71 31.59 7.19
CA LYS A 165 -27.89 32.37 6.80
C LYS A 165 -28.20 32.09 5.33
N LYS A 166 -29.35 31.48 5.08
CA LYS A 166 -29.89 31.34 3.72
C LYS A 166 -30.39 32.70 3.27
N VAL A 167 -29.69 33.31 2.31
CA VAL A 167 -30.21 34.50 1.61
C VAL A 167 -31.26 34.00 0.62
N LYS A 168 -32.43 34.63 0.64
CA LYS A 168 -33.65 34.18 -0.06
C LYS A 168 -33.52 34.33 -1.58
#